data_AF-W1V1V8-F1
#
_entry.id   AF-W1V1V8-F1
#
_cell.length_a   1.000
_cell.length_b   1.000
_cell.length_c   1.000
_cell.angle_alpha   90.00
_cell.angle_beta   90.00
_cell.angle_gamma   90.00
#
_symmetry.space_group_name_H-M   'P 1'
#
loop_
_entity.id
_entity.type
_entity.pdbx_description
1 polymer ?
#
loop_
_entity_poly.entity_id
_entity_poly.type
_entity_poly.pdbx_seq_one_letter_code
_entity_poly.pdbx_strand_id
1 'polypeptide(L)'
;MKTDMIVKTGMFVALTVLLSYIFAIHTTFIHITFGFLSTAIFGILYGPMAAVIMAAIACFIGMSLFGQGVFFPGFIISEFLVGYVYGYFLHGRNVTFKQLLLPETIVTVCIHLILNTIWLTIFY
;
A
#
# COMPACT_ATOMS: atom_id res chain seq x y z
N MET A 1 11.01 16.98 -12.40
CA MET A 1 9.99 16.76 -11.35
C MET A 1 9.72 18.08 -10.66
N LYS A 2 8.45 18.49 -10.53
CA LYS A 2 8.09 19.70 -9.77
C LYS A 2 8.28 19.39 -8.27
N THR A 3 8.98 20.26 -7.55
CA THR A 3 9.29 20.13 -6.11
C THR A 3 8.07 19.79 -5.26
N ASP A 4 6.90 20.33 -5.61
CA ASP A 4 5.62 20.05 -4.95
C ASP A 4 5.24 18.57 -4.92
N MET A 5 5.55 17.84 -6.00
CA MET A 5 5.20 16.41 -6.10
C MET A 5 5.98 15.59 -5.06
N ILE A 6 7.25 15.92 -4.84
CA ILE A 6 8.11 15.21 -3.88
C ILE A 6 7.61 15.42 -2.45
N VAL A 7 7.25 16.67 -2.11
CA VAL A 7 6.70 17.02 -0.80
C VAL A 7 5.40 16.26 -0.54
N LYS A 8 4.50 16.23 -1.53
CA LYS A 8 3.24 15.49 -1.45
C LYS A 8 3.46 13.99 -1.32
N THR A 9 4.36 13.40 -2.11
CA THR A 9 4.73 11.98 -1.96
C THR A 9 5.24 11.69 -0.55
N GLY A 10 6.15 12.50 -0.01
CA GLY A 10 6.67 12.32 1.35
C GLY A 10 5.58 12.39 2.42
N MET A 11 4.63 13.32 2.28
CA MET A 11 3.48 13.43 3.19
C MET A 11 2.58 12.19 3.13
N PHE A 12 2.30 11.67 1.94
CA PHE A 12 1.49 10.46 1.77
C PHE A 12 2.22 9.18 2.23
N VAL A 13 3.54 9.11 2.05
CA VAL A 13 4.37 8.05 2.62
C VAL A 13 4.23 8.04 4.14
N ALA A 14 4.43 9.20 4.78
CA ALA A 14 4.29 9.32 6.23
C ALA A 14 2.88 8.94 6.69
N LEU A 15 1.84 9.41 6.00
CA LEU A 15 0.45 9.08 6.28
C LEU A 15 0.17 7.57 6.16
N THR A 16 0.70 6.92 5.11
CA THR A 16 0.57 5.47 4.90
C THR A 16 1.19 4.71 6.07
N VAL A 17 2.40 5.09 6.49
CA VAL A 17 3.08 4.47 7.63
C VAL A 17 2.29 4.67 8.93
N LEU A 18 1.80 5.88 9.21
CA LEU A 18 0.99 6.16 10.39
C LEU A 18 -0.28 5.30 10.42
N LEU A 19 -0.98 5.20 9.29
CA LEU A 19 -2.23 4.42 9.17
C LEU A 19 -2.00 2.90 9.21
N SER A 20 -0.84 2.43 8.78
CA SER A 20 -0.51 1.01 8.78
C SER A 20 0.05 0.50 10.10
N TYR A 21 0.75 1.34 10.87
CA TYR A 21 1.50 0.90 12.05
C TYR A 21 1.05 1.54 13.36
N ILE A 22 0.57 2.80 13.34
CA ILE A 22 0.17 3.52 14.56
C ILE A 22 -1.33 3.43 14.78
N PHE A 23 -2.11 3.66 13.74
CA PHE A 23 -3.58 3.59 13.79
C PHE A 23 -4.14 2.21 13.45
N ALA A 24 -3.29 1.23 13.22
CA ALA A 24 -3.72 -0.14 12.97
C ALA A 24 -4.27 -0.78 14.25
N ILE A 25 -5.33 -1.57 14.07
CA ILE A 25 -5.95 -2.32 15.16
C ILE A 25 -5.29 -3.70 15.19
N HIS A 26 -4.46 -3.90 16.20
CA HIS A 26 -3.75 -5.14 16.45
C HIS A 26 -4.48 -5.96 17.51
N THR A 27 -5.01 -7.11 17.10
CA THR A 27 -5.47 -8.16 18.02
C THR A 27 -4.55 -9.37 17.88
N THR A 28 -4.63 -10.32 18.81
CA THR A 28 -3.78 -11.53 18.80
C THR A 28 -3.87 -12.34 17.50
N PHE A 29 -4.99 -12.25 16.77
CA PHE A 29 -5.22 -13.04 15.56
C PHE A 29 -5.46 -12.20 14.31
N ILE A 30 -5.88 -10.94 14.47
CA ILE A 30 -6.34 -10.10 13.36
C ILE A 30 -5.59 -8.77 13.42
N HIS A 31 -4.99 -8.40 12.29
CA HIS A 31 -4.34 -7.12 12.06
C HIS A 31 -5.13 -6.37 11.01
N ILE A 32 -5.81 -5.30 11.41
CA ILE A 32 -6.58 -4.43 10.50
C ILE A 32 -5.80 -3.14 10.29
N THR A 33 -5.40 -2.87 9.05
CA THR A 33 -4.59 -1.70 8.69
C THR A 33 -5.36 -0.77 7.75
N PHE A 34 -5.05 0.53 7.83
CA PHE A 34 -5.71 1.56 7.03
C PHE A 34 -4.78 2.21 5.99
N GLY A 35 -3.56 1.68 5.82
CA GLY A 35 -2.58 2.21 4.88
C GLY A 35 -3.06 2.23 3.43
N PHE A 36 -3.90 1.26 3.04
CA PHE A 36 -4.47 1.16 1.71
C PHE A 36 -5.21 2.45 1.29
N LEU A 37 -5.85 3.14 2.24
CA LEU A 37 -6.61 4.36 1.96
C LEU A 37 -5.70 5.48 1.45
N SER A 38 -4.55 5.67 2.10
CA SER A 38 -3.56 6.68 1.70
C SER A 38 -3.00 6.35 0.31
N THR A 39 -2.63 5.09 0.08
CA THR A 39 -2.14 4.61 -1.22
C THR A 39 -3.17 4.76 -2.33
N ALA A 40 -4.44 4.44 -2.07
CA ALA A 40 -5.52 4.57 -3.03
C ALA A 40 -5.78 6.04 -3.40
N ILE A 41 -5.87 6.93 -2.40
CA ILE A 41 -6.03 8.38 -2.63
C ILE A 41 -4.86 8.92 -3.45
N PHE A 42 -3.63 8.54 -3.13
CA PHE A 42 -2.47 8.97 -3.90
C PHE A 42 -2.50 8.46 -5.35
N GLY A 43 -2.91 7.21 -5.57
CA GLY A 43 -3.11 6.64 -6.90
C GLY A 43 -4.17 7.36 -7.72
N ILE A 44 -5.28 7.76 -7.09
CA ILE A 44 -6.32 8.58 -7.74
C ILE A 44 -5.73 9.90 -8.23
N LEU A 45 -4.90 10.57 -7.41
CA LEU A 45 -4.40 11.92 -7.69
C LEU A 45 -3.21 11.95 -8.67
N TYR A 46 -2.25 11.03 -8.52
CA TYR A 46 -0.96 11.08 -9.24
C TYR A 46 -0.73 9.93 -10.21
N GLY A 47 -1.64 8.96 -10.26
CA GLY A 47 -1.62 7.86 -11.21
C GLY A 47 -0.76 6.67 -10.80
N PRO A 48 -0.70 5.63 -11.65
CA PRO A 48 -0.12 4.33 -11.31
C PRO A 48 1.38 4.39 -11.00
N MET A 49 2.18 5.03 -11.84
CA MET A 49 3.64 5.03 -11.66
C MET A 49 4.09 5.79 -10.43
N ALA A 50 3.39 6.87 -10.07
CA ALA A 50 3.69 7.61 -8.85
C ALA A 50 3.29 6.80 -7.61
N ALA A 51 2.11 6.17 -7.62
CA ALA A 51 1.61 5.38 -6.50
C ALA A 51 2.45 4.14 -6.21
N VAL A 52 2.95 3.49 -7.26
CA VAL A 52 3.91 2.40 -7.18
C VAL A 52 5.14 2.79 -6.35
N ILE A 53 5.78 3.91 -6.71
CA ILE A 53 6.99 4.37 -6.02
C ILE A 53 6.67 4.77 -4.59
N MET A 54 5.56 5.49 -4.39
CA MET A 54 5.10 5.92 -3.08
C MET A 54 4.87 4.73 -2.13
N ALA A 55 4.11 3.72 -2.58
CA ALA A 55 3.79 2.53 -1.80
C ALA A 55 5.04 1.70 -1.47
N ALA A 56 5.95 1.52 -2.43
CA ALA A 56 7.21 0.83 -2.19
C ALA A 56 8.08 1.54 -1.13
N ILE A 57 8.18 2.87 -1.19
CA ILE A 57 8.90 3.67 -0.20
C ILE A 57 8.21 3.59 1.17
N ALA A 58 6.88 3.68 1.22
CA ALA A 58 6.11 3.55 2.45
C ALA A 58 6.31 2.18 3.11
N CYS A 59 6.33 1.11 2.31
CA CYS A 59 6.64 -0.23 2.79
C CYS A 59 8.07 -0.30 3.37
N PHE A 60 9.06 0.22 2.64
CA PHE A 60 10.45 0.19 3.08
C PHE A 60 10.63 0.95 4.41
N ILE A 61 10.11 2.16 4.51
CA ILE A 61 10.21 2.98 5.72
C ILE A 61 9.41 2.36 6.87
N GLY A 62 8.17 1.95 6.62
CA GLY A 62 7.30 1.35 7.63
C GLY A 62 7.91 0.08 8.21
N MET A 63 8.40 -0.82 7.36
CA MET A 63 9.05 -2.05 7.79
C MET A 63 10.37 -1.78 8.51
N SER A 64 11.15 -0.79 8.07
CA SER A 64 12.42 -0.45 8.72
C SER A 64 12.25 0.15 10.12
N LEU A 65 11.18 0.93 10.35
CA LEU A 65 10.95 1.60 11.63
C LEU A 65 10.09 0.78 12.60
N PHE A 66 9.10 0.05 12.09
CA PHE A 66 8.08 -0.62 12.89
C PHE A 66 7.98 -2.12 12.64
N GLY A 67 8.73 -2.66 11.68
CA GLY A 67 8.72 -4.08 11.34
C GLY A 67 9.22 -4.92 12.51
N GLN A 68 8.36 -5.82 12.99
CA GLN A 68 8.67 -6.80 14.03
C GLN A 68 9.33 -8.03 13.38
N GLY A 69 10.56 -7.90 12.85
CA GLY A 69 11.29 -9.02 12.24
C GLY A 69 12.28 -8.63 11.15
N VAL A 70 12.83 -9.64 10.46
CA VAL A 70 13.77 -9.45 9.35
C VAL A 70 13.01 -8.91 8.14
N PHE A 71 13.55 -7.84 7.55
CA PHE A 71 13.04 -7.25 6.33
C PHE A 71 13.02 -8.29 5.19
N PHE A 72 11.83 -8.62 4.68
CA PHE A 72 11.68 -9.48 3.51
C PHE A 72 11.28 -8.66 2.28
N PRO A 73 12.11 -8.61 1.22
CA PRO A 73 11.87 -7.74 0.06
C PRO A 73 10.59 -8.09 -0.73
N GLY A 74 10.03 -9.30 -0.58
CA GLY A 74 8.76 -9.66 -1.22
C GLY A 74 7.57 -8.80 -0.77
N PHE A 75 7.60 -8.25 0.44
CA PHE A 75 6.54 -7.33 0.89
C PHE A 75 6.59 -5.99 0.14
N ILE A 76 7.77 -5.53 -0.28
CA ILE A 76 7.89 -4.34 -1.15
C ILE A 76 7.26 -4.63 -2.51
N ILE A 77 7.48 -5.82 -3.08
CA ILE A 77 6.87 -6.21 -4.37
C ILE A 77 5.34 -6.22 -4.23
N SER A 78 4.83 -6.67 -3.10
CA SER A 78 3.39 -6.68 -2.81
C SER A 78 2.84 -5.25 -2.78
N GLU A 79 3.43 -4.36 -1.98
CA GLU A 79 2.98 -2.96 -1.88
C GLU A 79 3.16 -2.17 -3.19
N PHE A 80 4.19 -2.50 -3.96
CA PHE A 80 4.35 -1.98 -5.32
C PHE A 80 3.14 -2.33 -6.20
N LEU A 81 2.70 -3.60 -6.17
CA LEU A 81 1.53 -4.05 -6.92
C LEU A 81 0.24 -3.40 -6.41
N VAL A 82 0.11 -3.18 -5.09
CA VAL A 82 -1.03 -2.46 -4.51
C VAL A 82 -1.12 -1.04 -5.08
N GLY A 83 0.01 -0.31 -5.06
CA GLY A 83 0.09 1.03 -5.65
C GLY A 83 -0.25 1.03 -7.14
N TYR A 84 0.20 0.02 -7.89
CA TYR A 84 -0.12 -0.13 -9.31
C TYR A 84 -1.61 -0.36 -9.55
N VAL A 85 -2.23 -1.31 -8.83
CA VAL A 85 -3.64 -1.66 -9.01
C VAL A 85 -4.53 -0.46 -8.69
N TYR A 86 -4.34 0.19 -7.54
CA TYR A 86 -5.16 1.37 -7.21
C TYR A 86 -4.94 2.51 -8.19
N GLY A 87 -3.69 2.82 -8.55
CA GLY A 87 -3.41 3.88 -9.51
C GLY A 87 -3.91 3.58 -10.93
N TYR A 88 -3.86 2.33 -11.39
CA TYR A 88 -4.34 1.96 -12.73
C TYR A 88 -5.88 2.00 -12.82
N PHE A 89 -6.56 1.46 -11.80
CA PHE A 89 -8.02 1.35 -11.83
C PHE A 89 -8.75 2.62 -11.42
N LEU A 90 -8.17 3.45 -10.55
CA LEU A 90 -8.85 4.61 -9.97
C LEU A 90 -8.39 5.95 -10.54
N HIS A 91 -7.23 6.04 -11.19
CA HIS A 91 -6.74 7.31 -11.73
C HIS A 91 -7.59 7.82 -12.89
N GLY A 92 -8.02 9.09 -12.81
CA GLY A 92 -8.81 9.75 -13.84
C GLY A 92 -10.23 9.18 -14.03
N ARG A 93 -10.73 8.38 -13.08
CA ARG A 93 -12.09 7.81 -13.10
C ARG A 93 -12.94 8.32 -11.94
N ASN A 94 -14.26 8.30 -12.13
CA ASN A 94 -15.22 8.67 -11.08
C ASN A 94 -15.29 7.54 -10.04
N VAL A 95 -14.68 7.75 -8.87
CA VAL A 95 -14.66 6.79 -7.78
C VAL A 95 -16.09 6.51 -7.31
N THR A 96 -16.64 5.38 -7.76
CA THR A 96 -17.94 4.86 -7.36
C THR A 96 -17.74 3.52 -6.65
N PHE A 97 -18.67 3.14 -5.77
CA PHE A 97 -18.56 1.90 -4.99
C PHE A 97 -18.30 0.67 -5.87
N LYS A 98 -18.95 0.60 -7.04
CA LYS A 98 -18.76 -0.48 -8.02
C LYS A 98 -17.36 -0.51 -8.64
N GLN A 99 -16.77 0.66 -8.91
CA GLN A 99 -15.43 0.76 -9.47
C GLN A 99 -14.33 0.51 -8.44
N LEU A 100 -14.61 0.74 -7.15
CA LEU A 100 -13.70 0.43 -6.05
C LEU A 100 -13.66 -1.08 -5.74
N LEU A 101 -14.78 -1.77 -5.93
CA LEU A 101 -14.94 -3.18 -5.56
C LEU A 101 -13.97 -4.10 -6.32
N LEU A 102 -13.71 -3.80 -7.60
CA LEU A 102 -12.80 -4.58 -8.43
C LEU A 102 -11.32 -4.47 -8.00
N PRO A 103 -10.70 -3.27 -7.93
CA PRO A 103 -9.32 -3.15 -7.49
C PRO A 103 -9.14 -3.62 -6.04
N GLU A 104 -10.10 -3.35 -5.15
CA GLU A 104 -10.04 -3.84 -3.78
C GLU A 104 -10.02 -5.38 -3.72
N THR A 105 -10.92 -6.04 -4.45
CA THR A 105 -10.95 -7.52 -4.50
C THR A 105 -9.63 -8.08 -5.04
N ILE A 106 -9.05 -7.45 -6.06
CA ILE A 106 -7.75 -7.87 -6.62
C ILE A 106 -6.63 -7.71 -5.58
N VAL A 107 -6.57 -6.56 -4.91
CA VAL A 107 -5.57 -6.29 -3.87
C VAL A 107 -5.72 -7.28 -2.72
N THR A 108 -6.93 -7.49 -2.21
CA THR A 108 -7.18 -8.42 -1.10
C THR A 108 -6.84 -9.85 -1.48
N VAL A 109 -7.37 -10.36 -2.59
CA VAL A 109 -7.23 -11.78 -2.96
C VAL A 109 -5.84 -12.08 -3.52
N CYS A 110 -5.39 -11.34 -4.53
CA CYS A 110 -4.15 -11.67 -5.22
C CYS A 110 -2.92 -11.25 -4.43
N ILE A 111 -2.96 -10.08 -3.79
CA ILE A 111 -1.77 -9.52 -3.15
C ILE A 111 -1.73 -9.92 -1.67
N HIS A 112 -2.76 -9.58 -0.91
CA HIS A 112 -2.75 -9.83 0.54
C HIS A 112 -2.99 -11.29 0.92
N LEU A 113 -3.81 -12.03 0.18
CA LEU A 113 -4.13 -13.41 0.54
C LEU A 113 -3.18 -14.42 -0.12
N ILE A 114 -2.85 -14.24 -1.40
CA ILE A 114 -1.94 -15.17 -2.10
C ILE A 114 -0.48 -14.76 -1.88
N LEU A 115 -0.11 -13.55 -2.32
CA LEU A 115 1.29 -13.14 -2.37
C LEU A 115 1.92 -13.03 -0.97
N ASN A 116 1.26 -12.34 -0.04
CA ASN A 116 1.75 -12.23 1.33
C ASN A 116 1.83 -13.59 2.03
N THR A 117 0.88 -14.50 1.82
CA THR A 117 0.95 -15.86 2.40
C THR A 117 2.10 -16.68 1.81
N ILE A 118 2.39 -16.54 0.51
CA ILE A 118 3.58 -17.14 -0.11
C ILE A 118 4.86 -16.58 0.54
N TRP A 119 4.94 -15.27 0.73
CA TRP A 119 6.09 -14.64 1.41
C TRP A 119 6.27 -15.15 2.83
N LEU A 120 5.18 -15.29 3.59
CA LEU A 120 5.23 -15.86 4.93
C LEU A 120 5.72 -17.31 4.90
N THR A 121 5.32 -18.11 3.91
CA THR A 121 5.76 -19.52 3.77
C THR A 121 7.23 -19.64 3.37
N ILE A 122 7.78 -18.67 2.64
CA ILE A 122 9.22 -18.63 2.30
C ILE A 122 10.05 -18.10 3.48
N PHE A 123 9.46 -17.24 4.30
CA PHE A 123 10.13 -16.56 5.41
C PHE A 123 10.23 -17.41 6.68
N TYR A 124 9.18 -18.17 7.01
CA TYR A 124 9.11 -19.08 8.16
C TYR A 124 9.53 -20.50 7.78
#